data_AF-A0AAU8K6S0-F1
#
_entry.id   AF-A0AAU8K6S0-F1
#
_cell.length_a   1.000
_cell.length_b   1.000
_cell.length_c   1.000
_cell.angle_alpha   90.00
_cell.angle_beta   90.00
_cell.angle_gamma   90.00
#
_symmetry.space_group_name_H-M   'P 1'
#
loop_
_entity.id
_entity.type
_entity.pdbx_description
1 polymer ?
#
loop_
_entity_poly.entity_id
_entity_poly.type
_entity_poly.pdbx_seq_one_letter_code
_entity_poly.pdbx_strand_id
1 'polypeptide(L)'
;MTTITTTEAATQARVTVATIRNWCTRGVITATKHAGRWLIDTASLTYRINLPALLRPARKTITLTTEAMLAIGGRRWQKNGMDRVYINDWAQFAGLDIAYYGTGNVSGATLGGRGIANGRVAGLLSKIEKVWFDAADGRLWIRHYDADLVDVRYLDGERNIIDLVARLRAGINAAVAAL
;
A
#
# COMPACT_ATOMS: atom_id res chain seq x y z
N MET A 1 -43.42 -1.62 1.85
CA MET A 1 -42.22 -0.82 1.55
C MET A 1 -42.24 0.39 2.46
N THR A 2 -41.24 0.53 3.32
CA THR A 2 -41.07 1.71 4.18
C THR A 2 -40.45 2.82 3.36
N THR A 3 -41.08 4.00 3.32
CA THR A 3 -40.61 5.15 2.56
C THR A 3 -40.27 6.32 3.47
N ILE A 4 -39.21 7.05 3.14
CA ILE A 4 -38.78 8.26 3.88
C ILE A 4 -38.70 9.48 2.96
N THR A 5 -38.65 10.66 3.57
CA THR A 5 -38.52 11.93 2.85
C THR A 5 -37.08 12.16 2.37
N THR A 6 -36.90 13.10 1.43
CA THR A 6 -35.57 13.47 0.92
C THR A 6 -34.62 13.99 1.99
N THR A 7 -35.15 14.63 3.04
CA THR A 7 -34.35 15.19 4.13
C THR A 7 -33.86 14.09 5.06
N GLU A 8 -34.73 13.15 5.43
CA GLU A 8 -34.37 11.98 6.23
C GLU A 8 -33.36 11.10 5.50
N ALA A 9 -33.56 10.87 4.20
CA ALA A 9 -32.63 10.12 3.37
C ALA A 9 -31.25 10.78 3.27
N ALA A 10 -31.20 12.11 3.18
CA ALA A 10 -29.95 12.88 3.15
C ALA A 10 -29.17 12.73 4.46
N THR A 11 -29.87 12.81 5.60
CA THR A 11 -29.28 12.56 6.93
C THR A 11 -28.76 11.14 7.06
N GLN A 12 -29.55 10.13 6.66
CA GLN A 12 -29.16 8.73 6.75
C GLN A 12 -27.94 8.41 5.87
N ALA A 13 -27.88 8.94 4.66
CA ALA A 13 -26.78 8.71 3.72
C ALA A 13 -25.57 9.66 3.93
N ARG A 14 -25.68 10.66 4.81
CA ARG A 14 -24.69 11.73 5.01
C ARG A 14 -24.31 12.44 3.70
N VAL A 15 -25.29 12.72 2.86
CA VAL A 15 -25.12 13.46 1.59
C VAL A 15 -26.10 14.62 1.51
N THR A 16 -25.92 15.51 0.52
CA THR A 16 -26.84 16.63 0.34
C THR A 16 -28.21 16.17 -0.20
N VAL A 17 -29.26 16.93 0.10
CA VAL A 17 -30.60 16.72 -0.48
C VAL A 17 -30.57 16.76 -2.01
N ALA A 18 -29.71 17.60 -2.61
CA ALA A 18 -29.54 17.66 -4.07
C ALA A 18 -28.98 16.35 -4.63
N THR A 19 -28.04 15.72 -3.93
CA THR A 19 -27.50 14.39 -4.28
C THR A 19 -28.60 13.33 -4.25
N ILE A 20 -29.42 13.30 -3.20
CA ILE A 20 -30.57 12.38 -3.10
C ILE A 20 -31.56 12.59 -4.26
N ARG A 21 -31.92 13.84 -4.57
CA ARG A 21 -32.82 14.14 -5.70
C ARG A 21 -32.23 13.69 -7.03
N ASN A 22 -30.94 13.90 -7.24
CA ASN A 22 -30.24 13.43 -8.44
C ASN A 22 -30.30 11.89 -8.53
N TRP A 23 -30.08 11.18 -7.42
CA TRP A 23 -30.23 9.72 -7.38
C TRP A 23 -31.65 9.25 -7.71
N CYS A 24 -32.69 9.91 -7.20
CA CYS A 24 -34.07 9.61 -7.56
C CYS A 24 -34.33 9.84 -9.06
N THR A 25 -33.90 10.99 -9.59
CA THR A 25 -34.10 11.35 -11.01
C THR A 25 -33.37 10.40 -11.96
N ARG A 26 -32.20 9.91 -11.57
CA ARG A 26 -31.39 8.96 -12.36
C ARG A 26 -31.76 7.49 -12.15
N GLY A 27 -32.75 7.19 -11.31
CA GLY A 27 -33.13 5.81 -10.98
C GLY A 27 -32.06 5.02 -10.23
N VAL A 28 -31.14 5.70 -9.53
CA VAL A 28 -30.09 5.07 -8.71
C VAL A 28 -30.68 4.45 -7.44
N ILE A 29 -31.75 5.03 -6.93
CA ILE A 29 -32.53 4.52 -5.80
C ILE A 29 -34.01 4.51 -6.17
N THR A 30 -34.75 3.51 -5.68
CA THR A 30 -36.19 3.37 -5.91
C THR A 30 -36.92 4.46 -5.13
N ALA A 31 -37.67 5.29 -5.84
CA ALA A 31 -38.46 6.35 -5.24
C ALA A 31 -39.71 6.63 -6.08
N THR A 32 -40.77 7.09 -5.44
CA THR A 32 -42.04 7.48 -6.09
C THR A 32 -42.33 8.95 -5.79
N LYS A 33 -42.86 9.68 -6.78
CA LYS A 33 -43.34 11.05 -6.54
C LYS A 33 -44.76 11.02 -5.96
N HIS A 34 -44.95 11.68 -4.82
CA HIS A 34 -46.26 11.91 -4.22
C HIS A 34 -46.41 13.41 -3.91
N ALA A 35 -47.42 14.06 -4.49
CA ALA A 35 -47.68 15.49 -4.35
C ALA A 35 -46.42 16.37 -4.59
N GLY A 36 -45.65 16.05 -5.63
CA GLY A 36 -44.42 16.78 -5.98
C GLY A 36 -43.19 16.49 -5.09
N ARG A 37 -43.32 15.61 -4.09
CA ARG A 37 -42.23 15.20 -3.18
C ARG A 37 -41.79 13.78 -3.52
N TRP A 38 -40.51 13.48 -3.29
CA TRP A 38 -39.99 12.11 -3.42
C TRP A 38 -40.24 11.34 -2.13
N LEU A 39 -40.87 10.17 -2.24
CA LEU A 39 -40.93 9.11 -1.24
C LEU A 39 -39.90 8.05 -1.61
N ILE A 40 -38.87 7.88 -0.80
CA ILE A 40 -37.70 7.05 -1.11
C ILE A 40 -37.83 5.71 -0.39
N ASP A 41 -37.69 4.61 -1.11
CA ASP A 41 -37.67 3.28 -0.51
C ASP A 41 -36.41 3.09 0.35
N THR A 42 -36.60 2.72 1.62
CA THR A 42 -35.50 2.63 2.59
C THR A 42 -34.54 1.47 2.30
N ALA A 43 -35.01 0.38 1.68
CA ALA A 43 -34.17 -0.76 1.35
C ALA A 43 -33.23 -0.42 0.19
N SER A 44 -33.76 0.23 -0.85
CA SER A 44 -32.98 0.74 -1.98
C SER A 44 -31.94 1.77 -1.55
N LEU A 45 -32.30 2.68 -0.63
CA LEU A 45 -31.35 3.63 -0.06
C LEU A 45 -30.24 2.93 0.74
N THR A 46 -30.60 2.00 1.62
CA THR A 46 -29.62 1.22 2.41
C THR A 46 -28.66 0.47 1.51
N TYR A 47 -29.17 -0.17 0.44
CA TYR A 47 -28.33 -0.83 -0.57
C TYR A 47 -27.34 0.15 -1.21
N ARG A 48 -27.81 1.33 -1.66
CA ARG A 48 -26.95 2.37 -2.26
C ARG A 48 -25.87 2.86 -1.31
N ILE A 49 -26.17 3.04 -0.02
CA ILE A 49 -25.20 3.45 1.01
C ILE A 49 -24.10 2.39 1.16
N ASN A 50 -24.47 1.11 1.13
CA ASN A 50 -23.54 0.00 1.32
C ASN A 50 -22.77 -0.38 0.04
N LEU A 51 -23.27 -0.01 -1.13
CA LEU A 51 -22.69 -0.38 -2.42
C LEU A 51 -21.19 -0.06 -2.56
N PRO A 52 -20.67 1.12 -2.13
CA PRO A 52 -19.25 1.39 -2.19
C PRO A 52 -18.40 0.41 -1.38
N ALA A 53 -18.92 -0.11 -0.25
CA ALA A 53 -18.23 -1.12 0.54
C ALA A 53 -18.28 -2.50 -0.12
N LEU A 54 -19.41 -2.86 -0.74
CA LEU A 54 -19.59 -4.13 -1.45
C LEU A 54 -18.75 -4.21 -2.74
N LEU A 55 -18.56 -3.08 -3.43
CA LEU A 55 -17.75 -3.00 -4.65
C LEU A 55 -16.26 -2.85 -4.36
N ARG A 56 -15.84 -2.62 -3.11
CA ARG A 56 -14.42 -2.62 -2.78
C ARG A 56 -13.89 -4.04 -2.94
N PRO A 57 -12.89 -4.27 -3.80
CA PRO A 57 -12.27 -5.59 -3.86
C PRO A 57 -11.73 -5.94 -2.48
N ALA A 58 -11.90 -7.21 -2.08
CA ALA A 58 -11.30 -7.70 -0.84
C ALA A 58 -9.80 -7.40 -0.87
N ARG A 59 -9.28 -6.83 0.22
CA ARG A 59 -7.84 -6.59 0.34
C ARG A 59 -7.14 -7.96 0.26
N LYS A 60 -6.33 -8.19 -0.78
CA LYS A 60 -5.54 -9.42 -0.91
C LYS A 60 -4.61 -9.51 0.31
N THR A 61 -4.88 -10.45 1.21
CA THR A 61 -3.98 -10.74 2.34
C THR A 61 -2.73 -11.40 1.78
N ILE A 62 -1.58 -10.76 2.00
CA ILE A 62 -0.30 -11.25 1.50
C ILE A 62 0.23 -12.21 2.57
N THR A 63 0.22 -13.50 2.24
CA THR A 63 0.79 -14.53 3.12
C THR A 63 2.27 -14.66 2.81
N LEU A 64 3.11 -14.33 3.79
CA LEU A 64 4.55 -14.50 3.68
C LEU A 64 4.90 -15.93 4.06
N THR A 65 5.46 -16.68 3.13
CA THR A 65 5.94 -18.06 3.37
C THR A 65 7.41 -18.18 2.97
N THR A 66 8.06 -19.24 3.43
CA THR A 66 9.44 -19.57 3.05
C THR A 66 9.58 -19.69 1.53
N GLU A 67 8.62 -20.34 0.87
CA GLU A 67 8.60 -20.58 -0.57
C GLU A 67 8.44 -19.26 -1.34
N ALA A 68 7.53 -18.39 -0.90
CA ALA A 68 7.34 -17.08 -1.51
C ALA A 68 8.60 -16.21 -1.38
N MET A 69 9.25 -16.25 -0.20
CA MET A 69 10.48 -15.50 0.04
C MET A 69 11.67 -16.01 -0.80
N LEU A 70 11.74 -17.33 -1.02
CA LEU A 70 12.72 -17.93 -1.93
C LEU A 70 12.43 -17.54 -3.39
N ALA A 71 11.16 -17.53 -3.79
CA ALA A 71 10.74 -17.20 -5.16
C ALA A 71 11.07 -15.74 -5.55
N ILE A 72 11.04 -14.81 -4.59
CA ILE A 72 11.48 -13.42 -4.84
C ILE A 72 13.02 -13.26 -4.74
N GLY A 73 13.81 -14.33 -4.65
CA GLY A 73 15.27 -14.26 -4.64
C GLY A 73 15.92 -14.27 -3.24
N GLY A 74 15.15 -14.59 -2.20
CA GLY A 74 15.69 -14.80 -0.87
C GLY A 74 16.60 -16.03 -0.76
N ARG A 75 17.50 -16.02 0.22
CA ARG A 75 18.43 -17.14 0.49
C ARG A 75 18.10 -17.78 1.82
N ARG A 76 17.71 -19.06 1.79
CA ARG A 76 17.40 -19.83 2.99
C ARG A 76 18.67 -20.17 3.77
N TRP A 77 18.60 -20.03 5.09
CA TRP A 77 19.64 -20.38 6.05
C TRP A 77 19.00 -21.19 7.18
N GLN A 78 19.57 -22.36 7.43
CA GLN A 78 19.10 -23.29 8.46
C GLN A 78 20.28 -23.73 9.33
N LYS A 79 20.24 -23.38 10.61
CA LYS A 79 21.25 -23.82 11.60
C LYS A 79 20.72 -23.60 13.01
N ASN A 80 21.15 -24.42 13.97
CA ASN A 80 20.84 -24.28 15.40
C ASN A 80 19.32 -24.15 15.68
N GLY A 81 18.50 -24.93 14.97
CA GLY A 81 17.04 -24.91 15.12
C GLY A 81 16.33 -23.69 14.53
N MET A 82 17.06 -22.80 13.86
CA MET A 82 16.49 -21.64 13.15
C MET A 82 16.33 -21.94 11.66
N ASP A 83 15.29 -21.38 11.06
CA ASP A 83 15.02 -21.44 9.63
C ASP A 83 14.60 -20.05 9.13
N ARG A 84 15.49 -19.41 8.38
CA ARG A 84 15.35 -18.02 7.94
C ARG A 84 15.58 -17.88 6.46
N VAL A 85 14.87 -16.96 5.82
CA VAL A 85 15.14 -16.57 4.42
C VAL A 85 15.63 -15.13 4.40
N TYR A 86 16.91 -14.94 4.08
CA TYR A 86 17.54 -13.62 4.01
C TYR A 86 17.29 -12.95 2.66
N ILE A 87 16.86 -11.68 2.69
CA ILE A 87 16.70 -10.83 1.51
C ILE A 87 17.92 -9.91 1.45
N ASN A 88 19.01 -10.41 0.87
CA ASN A 88 20.26 -9.64 0.80
C ASN A 88 20.19 -8.49 -0.21
N ASP A 89 19.41 -8.65 -1.28
CA ASP A 89 19.17 -7.60 -2.28
C ASP A 89 17.98 -6.71 -1.89
N TRP A 90 17.92 -6.33 -0.61
CA TRP A 90 16.81 -5.54 -0.07
C TRP A 90 16.68 -4.17 -0.75
N ALA A 91 17.79 -3.61 -1.25
CA ALA A 91 17.83 -2.29 -1.87
C ALA A 91 16.86 -2.24 -3.08
N GLN A 92 16.85 -3.28 -3.90
CA GLN A 92 15.94 -3.38 -5.04
C GLN A 92 14.47 -3.35 -4.59
N PHE A 93 14.12 -4.03 -3.50
CA PHE A 93 12.76 -3.99 -2.94
C PHE A 93 12.40 -2.63 -2.34
N ALA A 94 13.37 -1.87 -1.86
CA ALA A 94 13.15 -0.46 -1.49
C ALA A 94 13.04 0.45 -2.73
N GLY A 95 13.18 -0.09 -3.94
CA GLY A 95 13.20 0.66 -5.20
C GLY A 95 14.48 1.47 -5.38
N LEU A 96 15.58 1.06 -4.75
CA LEU A 96 16.91 1.62 -4.98
C LEU A 96 17.59 0.83 -6.09
N ASP A 97 17.74 1.46 -7.25
CA ASP A 97 18.55 0.93 -8.34
C ASP A 97 19.91 1.63 -8.33
N ILE A 98 20.99 0.85 -8.19
CA ILE A 98 22.34 1.38 -8.01
C ILE A 98 23.25 0.79 -9.08
N ALA A 99 23.87 1.66 -9.85
CA ALA A 99 24.93 1.31 -10.76
C ALA A 99 26.29 1.62 -10.12
N TYR A 100 27.26 0.74 -10.33
CA TYR A 100 28.62 0.89 -9.85
C TYR A 100 29.60 0.99 -11.02
N TYR A 101 30.68 1.74 -10.82
CA TYR A 101 31.90 1.58 -11.60
C TYR A 101 32.58 0.25 -11.24
N GLY A 102 33.47 -0.24 -12.11
CA GLY A 102 34.29 -1.43 -11.80
C GLY A 102 35.19 -1.27 -10.57
N THR A 103 35.34 -0.04 -10.05
CA THR A 103 36.06 0.27 -8.80
C THR A 103 35.22 0.12 -7.54
N GLY A 104 33.91 -0.15 -7.66
CA GLY A 104 32.98 -0.19 -6.53
C GLY A 104 32.38 1.17 -6.13
N ASN A 105 32.80 2.26 -6.77
CA ASN A 105 32.16 3.57 -6.59
C ASN A 105 30.79 3.61 -7.29
N VAL A 106 29.82 4.30 -6.69
CA VAL A 106 28.49 4.48 -7.31
C VAL A 106 28.61 5.38 -8.55
N SER A 107 28.22 4.85 -9.71
CA SER A 107 28.16 5.56 -10.99
C SER A 107 26.82 6.23 -11.23
N GLY A 108 25.74 5.68 -10.68
CA GLY A 108 24.42 6.29 -10.70
C GLY A 108 23.48 5.61 -9.73
N ALA A 109 22.46 6.32 -9.27
CA ALA A 109 21.42 5.74 -8.44
C ALA A 109 20.06 6.38 -8.68
N THR A 110 19.01 5.56 -8.58
CA THR A 110 17.63 6.03 -8.58
C THR A 110 16.86 5.47 -7.39
N LEU A 111 15.84 6.21 -6.97
CA LEU A 111 14.86 5.78 -5.98
C LEU A 111 13.47 5.85 -6.61
N GLY A 112 12.85 4.69 -6.85
CA GLY A 112 11.57 4.61 -7.55
C GLY A 112 11.62 5.20 -8.96
N GLY A 113 12.74 5.01 -9.66
CA GLY A 113 12.98 5.54 -11.01
C GLY A 113 13.39 7.02 -11.07
N ARG A 114 13.39 7.76 -9.95
CA ARG A 114 13.87 9.15 -9.91
C ARG A 114 15.33 9.21 -9.47
N GLY A 115 16.17 9.94 -10.22
CA GLY A 115 17.60 10.05 -9.93
C GLY A 115 17.89 10.71 -8.58
N ILE A 116 18.81 10.12 -7.81
CA ILE A 116 19.29 10.63 -6.52
C ILE A 116 20.79 10.90 -6.56
N ALA A 117 21.27 11.77 -5.68
CA ALA A 117 22.70 12.08 -5.60
C ALA A 117 23.53 10.85 -5.11
N ASN A 118 24.55 10.46 -5.89
CA ASN A 118 25.38 9.27 -5.61
C ASN A 118 25.97 9.25 -4.18
N GLY A 119 26.40 10.40 -3.67
CA GLY A 119 26.99 10.51 -2.32
C GLY A 119 26.04 10.20 -1.16
N ARG A 120 24.74 10.02 -1.42
CA ARG A 120 23.75 9.62 -0.40
C ARG A 120 23.53 8.11 -0.33
N VAL A 121 23.90 7.38 -1.38
CA VAL A 121 23.61 5.94 -1.49
C VAL A 121 24.25 5.14 -0.37
N ALA A 122 25.52 5.39 -0.06
CA ALA A 122 26.21 4.68 1.03
C ALA A 122 25.49 4.88 2.38
N GLY A 123 24.99 6.09 2.63
CA GLY A 123 24.23 6.41 3.84
C GLY A 123 22.84 5.79 3.89
N LEU A 124 22.21 5.50 2.74
CA LEU A 124 20.95 4.75 2.68
C LEU A 124 21.19 3.26 2.89
N LEU A 125 22.23 2.71 2.22
CA LEU A 125 22.59 1.30 2.33
C LEU A 125 23.02 0.92 3.74
N SER A 126 23.72 1.81 4.45
CA SER A 126 24.17 1.54 5.82
C SER A 126 23.04 1.53 6.85
N LYS A 127 21.83 2.01 6.52
CA LYS A 127 20.70 2.05 7.46
C LYS A 127 20.10 0.68 7.71
N ILE A 128 20.12 -0.22 6.73
CA ILE A 128 19.56 -1.56 6.88
C ILE A 128 20.72 -2.54 7.07
N GLU A 129 20.79 -3.16 8.24
CA GLU A 129 21.79 -4.20 8.52
C GLU A 129 21.39 -5.51 7.85
N LYS A 130 20.16 -5.99 8.11
CA LYS A 130 19.68 -7.31 7.71
C LYS A 130 18.18 -7.31 7.49
N VAL A 131 17.74 -8.10 6.52
CA VAL A 131 16.34 -8.36 6.23
C VAL A 131 16.15 -9.87 6.13
N TRP A 132 15.24 -10.43 6.94
CA TRP A 132 14.94 -11.86 6.88
C TRP A 132 13.48 -12.16 7.21
N PHE A 133 12.95 -13.18 6.56
CA PHE A 133 11.74 -13.87 7.00
C PHE A 133 12.15 -15.00 7.95
N ASP A 134 11.47 -15.12 9.09
CA ASP A 134 11.68 -16.22 10.03
C ASP A 134 10.51 -17.21 9.94
N ALA A 135 10.80 -18.46 9.57
CA ALA A 135 9.77 -19.46 9.34
C ALA A 135 9.08 -19.90 10.64
N ALA A 136 9.70 -19.67 11.80
CA ALA A 136 9.13 -20.07 13.08
C ALA A 136 7.99 -19.14 13.53
N ASP A 137 8.10 -17.84 13.26
CA ASP A 137 7.09 -16.85 13.65
C ASP A 137 6.26 -16.30 12.47
N GLY A 138 6.65 -16.60 11.24
CA GLY A 138 5.99 -16.15 10.02
C GLY A 138 6.15 -14.65 9.76
N ARG A 139 7.18 -14.00 10.31
CA ARG A 139 7.36 -12.54 10.25
C ARG A 139 8.56 -12.15 9.39
N LEU A 140 8.40 -11.00 8.72
CA LEU A 140 9.48 -10.28 8.06
C LEU A 140 10.14 -9.31 9.06
N TRP A 141 11.37 -9.62 9.41
CA TRP A 141 12.25 -8.84 10.26
C TRP A 141 13.16 -7.95 9.41
N ILE A 142 13.21 -6.67 9.78
CA ILE A 142 14.12 -5.68 9.20
C ILE A 142 14.91 -5.13 10.38
N ARG A 143 16.20 -5.41 10.40
CA ARG A 143 17.13 -4.81 11.37
C ARG A 143 17.77 -3.61 10.71
N HIS A 144 17.63 -2.45 11.35
CA HIS A 144 18.11 -1.18 10.86
C HIS A 144 18.72 -0.35 12.00
N TYR A 145 19.43 0.70 11.62
CA TYR A 145 20.05 1.66 12.53
C TYR A 145 19.39 3.03 12.39
N ASP A 146 19.39 3.78 13.49
CA ASP A 146 18.78 5.12 13.60
C ASP A 146 17.27 5.16 13.30
N ALA A 147 16.75 6.33 12.94
CA ALA A 147 15.36 6.54 12.57
C ALA A 147 15.04 5.93 11.19
N ASP A 148 13.82 5.41 11.06
CA ASP A 148 13.26 4.86 9.81
C ASP A 148 13.18 5.91 8.70
N LEU A 149 13.12 7.18 9.11
CA LEU A 149 13.01 8.35 8.25
C LEU A 149 14.39 8.80 7.76
N VAL A 150 14.56 8.83 6.44
CA VAL A 150 15.80 9.24 5.79
C VAL A 150 15.56 10.39 4.81
N ASP A 151 16.43 11.40 4.86
CA ASP A 151 16.45 12.50 3.89
C ASP A 151 17.05 12.00 2.57
N VAL A 152 16.28 12.16 1.50
CA VAL A 152 16.70 11.83 0.14
C VAL A 152 16.76 13.12 -0.66
N ARG A 153 17.91 13.34 -1.29
CA ARG A 153 18.13 14.44 -2.22
C ARG A 153 18.08 13.92 -3.66
N TYR A 154 17.14 14.43 -4.42
CA TYR A 154 17.00 14.16 -5.85
C TYR A 154 17.92 15.07 -6.68
N LEU A 155 18.20 14.65 -7.91
CA LEU A 155 19.12 15.37 -8.80
C LEU A 155 18.60 16.75 -9.24
N ASP A 156 17.29 16.96 -9.25
CA ASP A 156 16.64 18.27 -9.49
C ASP A 156 16.72 19.22 -8.28
N GLY A 157 17.35 18.79 -7.19
CA GLY A 157 17.55 19.59 -5.97
C GLY A 157 16.45 19.44 -4.93
N GLU A 158 15.34 18.77 -5.26
CA GLU A 158 14.28 18.48 -4.29
C GLU A 158 14.81 17.58 -3.16
N ARG A 159 14.30 17.81 -1.96
CA ARG A 159 14.55 16.97 -0.79
C ARG A 159 13.22 16.42 -0.28
N ASN A 160 13.23 15.14 0.05
CA ASN A 160 12.08 14.48 0.64
C ASN A 160 12.53 13.56 1.77
N ILE A 161 11.67 13.41 2.77
CA ILE A 161 11.87 12.46 3.85
C ILE A 161 11.05 11.23 3.51
N ILE A 162 11.71 10.07 3.46
CA ILE A 162 11.04 8.80 3.23
C ILE A 162 11.18 7.89 4.44
N ASP A 163 10.16 7.06 4.67
CA ASP A 163 10.27 5.90 5.55
C ASP A 163 10.86 4.73 4.76
N LEU A 164 12.14 4.45 4.98
CA LEU A 164 12.87 3.42 4.25
C LEU A 164 12.37 2.02 4.61
N VAL A 165 12.03 1.80 5.88
CA VAL A 165 11.58 0.49 6.39
C VAL A 165 10.19 0.17 5.84
N ALA A 166 9.27 1.13 5.87
CA ALA A 166 7.94 0.98 5.29
C ALA A 166 8.01 0.77 3.78
N ARG A 167 8.90 1.50 3.08
CA ARG A 167 9.10 1.35 1.64
C ARG A 167 9.62 -0.04 1.27
N LEU A 168 10.64 -0.52 1.98
CA LEU A 168 11.18 -1.87 1.82
C LEU A 168 10.11 -2.95 2.07
N ARG A 169 9.36 -2.83 3.16
CA ARG A 169 8.27 -3.77 3.49
C ARG A 169 7.20 -3.77 2.41
N ALA A 170 6.83 -2.60 1.89
CA ALA A 170 5.87 -2.48 0.80
C ALA A 170 6.36 -3.15 -0.48
N GLY A 171 7.64 -2.97 -0.84
CA GLY A 171 8.22 -3.60 -2.02
C GLY A 171 8.32 -5.12 -1.93
N ILE A 172 8.74 -5.67 -0.77
CA ILE A 172 8.75 -7.12 -0.55
C ILE A 172 7.31 -7.68 -0.66
N ASN A 173 6.36 -7.03 -0.01
CA ASN A 173 4.96 -7.44 -0.09
C ASN A 173 4.42 -7.39 -1.53
N ALA A 174 4.76 -6.35 -2.29
CA ALA A 174 4.35 -6.23 -3.69
C ALA A 174 4.96 -7.33 -4.57
N ALA A 175 6.24 -7.66 -4.36
CA ALA A 175 6.91 -8.74 -5.08
C ALA A 175 6.27 -10.11 -4.78
N VAL A 176 5.99 -10.40 -3.50
CA VAL A 176 5.28 -11.63 -3.11
C VAL A 176 3.86 -11.67 -3.67
N ALA A 177 3.15 -10.54 -3.69
CA ALA A 177 1.79 -10.48 -4.21
C ALA A 177 1.70 -10.69 -5.73
N ALA A 178 2.82 -10.53 -6.44
CA ALA A 178 2.96 -10.68 -7.89
C ALA A 178 3.42 -12.08 -8.35
N LEU A 179 3.75 -12.98 -7.41
CA LEU A 179 3.91 -14.42 -7.67
C LEU A 179 2.56 -15.05 -8.02
#